data_AF-A0A5N0GDU6-F1
#
_entry.id   AF-A0A5N0GDU6-F1
#
_cell.length_a   1.000
_cell.length_b   1.000
_cell.length_c   1.000
_cell.angle_alpha   90.00
_cell.angle_beta   90.00
_cell.angle_gamma   90.00
#
_symmetry.space_group_name_H-M   'P 1'
#
loop_
_entity.id
_entity.type
_entity.pdbx_description
1 polymer ?
#
loop_
_entity_poly.entity_id
_entity_poly.type
_entity_poly.pdbx_seq_one_letter_code
_entity_poly.pdbx_strand_id
1 'polypeptide(L)'
;DPQHQLAALGRAYIDFGLANPALFELMFQANQLNSGDSGLIQAQRRAIGTLYAAVSRETPLDATPSGAPILALISWAFVHGLVVLARDGALPAAAGTEDVGVTELAHELTDRFTEYVGQHLATFSQR
;
A
#
# COMPACT_ATOMS: atom_id res chain seq x y z
N ASP A 1 11.21 8.05 12.04
CA ASP A 1 10.00 8.84 11.84
C ASP A 1 8.93 7.93 11.24
N PRO A 2 7.74 7.81 11.86
CA PRO A 2 6.66 6.95 11.38
C PRO A 2 6.28 7.19 9.91
N GLN A 3 6.18 8.44 9.47
CA GLN A 3 5.83 8.85 8.09
C GLN A 3 6.77 8.22 7.06
N HIS A 4 8.07 8.25 7.37
CA HIS A 4 9.08 7.62 6.54
C HIS A 4 8.95 6.08 6.47
N GLN A 5 8.40 5.42 7.50
CA GLN A 5 8.19 3.96 7.48
C GLN A 5 6.99 3.57 6.61
N LEU A 6 5.87 4.30 6.71
CA LEU A 6 4.69 4.02 5.89
C LEU A 6 4.99 4.27 4.41
N ALA A 7 5.69 5.37 4.10
CA ALA A 7 6.12 5.68 2.74
C ALA A 7 7.07 4.60 2.19
N ALA A 8 8.06 4.18 2.98
CA ALA A 8 8.98 3.11 2.60
C ALA A 8 8.28 1.78 2.34
N LEU A 9 7.28 1.43 3.15
CA LEU A 9 6.48 0.22 2.95
C LEU A 9 5.64 0.31 1.66
N GLY A 10 5.05 1.47 1.38
CA GLY A 10 4.30 1.71 0.15
C GLY A 10 5.17 1.57 -1.10
N ARG A 11 6.37 2.17 -1.11
CA ARG A 11 7.33 2.04 -2.21
C ARG A 11 7.78 0.59 -2.41
N ALA A 12 8.11 -0.13 -1.32
CA ALA A 12 8.47 -1.54 -1.42
C ALA A 12 7.35 -2.42 -1.99
N TYR A 13 6.08 -2.10 -1.71
CA TYR A 13 4.93 -2.77 -2.29
C TYR A 13 4.82 -2.50 -3.80
N ILE A 14 5.06 -1.26 -4.22
CA ILE A 14 5.05 -0.84 -5.62
C ILE A 14 6.18 -1.54 -6.38
N ASP A 15 7.41 -1.47 -5.89
CA ASP A 15 8.59 -2.12 -6.46
C ASP A 15 8.34 -3.62 -6.65
N PHE A 16 7.79 -4.28 -5.63
CA PHE A 16 7.46 -5.69 -5.71
C PHE A 16 6.44 -5.98 -6.80
N GLY A 17 5.35 -5.22 -6.85
CA GLY A 17 4.26 -5.41 -7.82
C GLY A 17 4.70 -5.19 -9.27
N LEU A 18 5.53 -4.19 -9.52
CA LEU A 18 6.04 -3.88 -10.85
C LEU A 18 7.16 -4.84 -11.30
N ALA A 19 8.03 -5.27 -10.38
CA ALA A 19 9.09 -6.22 -10.69
C ALA A 19 8.60 -7.68 -10.82
N ASN A 20 7.47 -8.03 -10.20
CA ASN A 20 6.98 -9.41 -10.14
C ASN A 20 5.49 -9.53 -10.54
N PRO A 21 5.08 -9.12 -11.76
CA PRO A 21 3.67 -9.00 -12.14
C PRO A 21 2.90 -10.32 -12.01
N ALA A 22 3.46 -11.44 -12.44
CA ALA A 22 2.82 -12.74 -12.34
C ALA A 22 2.61 -13.20 -10.89
N LEU A 23 3.57 -12.92 -10.00
CA LEU A 23 3.46 -13.27 -8.59
C LEU A 23 2.47 -12.33 -7.88
N PHE A 24 2.51 -11.04 -8.21
CA PHE A 24 1.55 -10.05 -7.72
C PHE A 24 0.12 -10.46 -8.07
N GLU A 25 -0.14 -10.85 -9.32
CA GLU A 25 -1.45 -11.36 -9.75
C GLU A 25 -1.88 -12.61 -8.98
N LEU A 26 -0.97 -13.58 -8.82
CA LEU A 26 -1.24 -14.82 -8.09
C LEU A 26 -1.71 -14.58 -6.66
N MET A 27 -1.16 -13.57 -5.96
CA MET A 27 -1.55 -13.22 -4.58
C MET A 27 -3.04 -12.88 -4.44
N PHE A 28 -3.70 -12.46 -5.51
CA PHE A 28 -5.11 -12.03 -5.52
C PHE A 28 -6.06 -13.04 -6.19
N GLN A 29 -5.53 -14.17 -6.66
CA GLN A 29 -6.31 -15.22 -7.32
C GLN A 29 -6.66 -16.32 -6.32
N ALA A 30 -7.68 -16.06 -5.50
CA ALA A 30 -8.07 -16.94 -4.39
C ALA A 30 -8.37 -18.39 -4.81
N ASN A 31 -8.80 -18.62 -6.06
CA ASN A 31 -9.06 -19.95 -6.61
C ASN A 31 -7.78 -20.74 -6.95
N GLN A 32 -6.62 -20.08 -7.06
CA GLN A 32 -5.33 -20.70 -7.36
C GLN A 32 -4.47 -20.92 -6.11
N LEU A 33 -4.87 -20.34 -4.98
CA LEU A 33 -4.15 -20.44 -3.71
C LEU A 33 -4.65 -21.61 -2.87
N ASN A 34 -3.74 -22.37 -2.29
CA ASN A 34 -4.07 -23.33 -1.24
C ASN A 34 -4.28 -22.59 0.08
N SER A 35 -5.53 -22.23 0.39
CA SER A 35 -5.90 -21.53 1.63
C SER A 35 -5.58 -22.29 2.92
N GLY A 36 -5.30 -23.61 2.84
CA GLY A 36 -4.85 -24.42 3.98
C GLY A 36 -3.33 -24.43 4.17
N ASP A 37 -2.56 -23.82 3.27
CA ASP A 37 -1.11 -23.80 3.37
C ASP A 37 -0.64 -22.90 4.53
N SER A 38 0.02 -23.53 5.51
CA SER A 38 0.48 -22.83 6.72
C SER A 38 1.57 -21.79 6.44
N GLY A 39 2.37 -21.96 5.38
CA GLY A 39 3.38 -21.01 4.96
C GLY A 39 2.74 -19.76 4.37
N LEU A 40 1.75 -19.93 3.50
CA LEU A 40 0.96 -18.86 2.90
C LEU A 40 0.20 -18.05 3.96
N ILE A 41 -0.49 -18.73 4.88
CA ILE A 41 -1.20 -18.07 5.99
C ILE A 41 -0.23 -17.23 6.83
N GLN A 42 0.94 -17.78 7.15
CA GLN A 42 1.95 -17.04 7.91
C GLN A 42 2.51 -15.85 7.13
N ALA A 43 2.77 -16.01 5.83
CA ALA A 43 3.24 -14.92 4.98
C ALA A 43 2.21 -13.77 4.90
N GLN A 44 0.93 -14.10 4.67
CA GLN A 44 -0.17 -13.13 4.66
C GLN A 44 -0.27 -12.38 5.99
N ARG A 45 -0.23 -13.10 7.13
CA ARG A 45 -0.26 -12.49 8.47
C ARG A 45 0.92 -11.55 8.72
N ARG A 46 2.14 -11.94 8.29
CA ARG A 46 3.32 -11.06 8.41
C ARG A 46 3.20 -9.81 7.56
N ALA A 47 2.75 -9.94 6.31
CA ALA A 47 2.60 -8.80 5.41
C ALA A 47 1.58 -7.79 5.94
N ILE A 48 0.36 -8.25 6.29
CA ILE A 48 -0.68 -7.37 6.80
C ILE A 48 -0.32 -6.79 8.18
N GLY A 49 0.29 -7.59 9.05
CA GLY A 49 0.74 -7.14 10.38
C GLY A 49 1.80 -6.05 10.31
N THR A 50 2.69 -6.11 9.32
CA THR A 50 3.70 -5.05 9.09
C THR A 50 3.06 -3.72 8.75
N LEU A 51 2.07 -3.73 7.86
CA LEU A 51 1.30 -2.53 7.52
C LEU A 51 0.54 -1.97 8.71
N TYR A 52 -0.15 -2.83 9.47
CA TYR A 52 -0.89 -2.40 10.65
C TYR A 52 0.04 -1.78 11.70
N ALA A 53 1.20 -2.39 11.94
CA ALA A 53 2.18 -1.86 12.87
C ALA A 53 2.76 -0.51 12.42
N ALA A 54 2.96 -0.28 11.12
CA ALA A 54 3.41 1.01 10.59
C ALA A 54 2.35 2.10 10.83
N VAL A 55 1.09 1.82 10.47
CA VAL A 55 -0.02 2.78 10.62
C VAL A 55 -0.35 3.08 12.08
N SER A 56 -0.34 2.08 12.97
CA SER A 56 -0.63 2.30 14.39
C SER A 56 0.42 3.16 15.11
N ARG A 57 1.61 3.35 14.52
CA ARG A 57 2.62 4.29 15.04
C ARG A 57 2.36 5.75 14.63
N GLU A 58 1.58 5.95 13.57
CA GLU A 58 1.21 7.27 13.02
C GLU A 58 -0.04 7.82 13.69
N THR A 59 -1.00 6.95 14.01
CA THR A 59 -2.27 7.34 14.61
C THR A 59 -2.80 6.29 15.59
N PRO A 60 -3.16 6.69 16.82
CA PRO A 60 -4.01 5.88 17.67
C PRO A 60 -5.47 6.08 17.24
N LEU A 61 -6.00 5.08 16.54
CA LEU A 61 -7.42 4.71 16.41
C LEU A 61 -8.24 5.40 15.31
N ASP A 62 -8.57 4.58 14.31
CA ASP A 62 -9.89 4.45 13.69
C ASP A 62 -9.96 3.01 13.16
N ALA A 63 -10.70 2.11 13.83
CA ALA A 63 -10.69 0.69 13.52
C ALA A 63 -11.98 0.25 12.79
N THR A 64 -11.86 -0.67 11.84
CA THR A 64 -12.99 -1.36 11.22
C THR A 64 -13.69 -2.31 12.21
N PRO A 65 -14.88 -2.86 11.87
CA PRO A 65 -15.47 -3.97 12.63
C PRO A 65 -14.56 -5.20 12.77
N SER A 66 -13.59 -5.37 11.86
CA SER A 66 -12.56 -6.43 11.94
C SER A 66 -11.36 -6.07 12.84
N GLY A 67 -11.36 -4.89 13.46
CA GLY A 67 -10.29 -4.40 14.32
C GLY A 67 -9.04 -3.88 13.59
N ALA A 68 -9.08 -3.80 12.25
CA ALA A 68 -7.98 -3.29 11.45
C ALA A 68 -8.02 -1.75 11.40
N PRO A 69 -6.87 -1.04 11.45
CA PRO A 69 -6.85 0.40 11.24
C PRO A 69 -7.42 0.74 9.85
N ILE A 70 -8.45 1.60 9.79
CA ILE A 70 -9.09 2.05 8.54
C ILE A 70 -8.03 2.64 7.60
N LEU A 71 -7.12 3.44 8.16
CA LEU A 71 -6.02 4.04 7.41
C LEU A 71 -5.08 2.99 6.79
N ALA A 72 -4.90 1.82 7.42
CA ALA A 72 -4.12 0.75 6.81
C ALA A 72 -4.80 0.20 5.56
N LEU A 73 -6.12 0.00 5.60
CA LEU A 73 -6.86 -0.47 4.43
C LEU A 73 -6.87 0.57 3.30
N ILE A 74 -7.04 1.85 3.63
CA ILE A 74 -6.96 2.95 2.65
C ILE A 74 -5.57 3.00 2.02
N SER A 75 -4.51 2.95 2.85
CA SER A 75 -3.12 2.99 2.38
C SER A 75 -2.81 1.80 1.46
N TRP A 76 -3.27 0.60 1.82
CA TRP A 76 -3.10 -0.58 0.98
C TRP A 76 -3.86 -0.46 -0.34
N ALA A 77 -5.13 -0.03 -0.31
CA ALA A 77 -5.93 0.18 -1.52
C ALA A 77 -5.28 1.20 -2.46
N PHE A 78 -4.72 2.28 -1.91
CA PHE A 78 -4.03 3.31 -2.67
C PHE A 78 -2.81 2.73 -3.42
N VAL A 79 -1.85 2.10 -2.72
CA VAL A 79 -0.65 1.56 -3.38
C VAL A 79 -0.95 0.36 -4.27
N HIS A 80 -1.98 -0.44 -3.93
CA HIS A 80 -2.47 -1.50 -4.81
C HIS A 80 -3.01 -0.93 -6.13
N GLY A 81 -3.82 0.13 -6.07
CA GLY A 81 -4.31 0.83 -7.25
C GLY A 81 -3.18 1.39 -8.10
N LEU A 82 -2.14 1.99 -7.48
CA LEU A 82 -0.97 2.48 -8.22
C LEU A 82 -0.26 1.37 -8.99
N VAL A 83 -0.05 0.19 -8.39
CA VAL A 83 0.57 -0.95 -9.09
C VAL A 83 -0.25 -1.37 -10.31
N VAL A 84 -1.57 -1.54 -10.14
CA VAL A 84 -2.45 -1.97 -11.24
C VAL A 84 -2.47 -0.93 -12.37
N LEU A 85 -2.66 0.35 -12.03
CA LEU A 85 -2.70 1.44 -13.01
C LEU A 85 -1.35 1.64 -13.73
N ALA A 86 -0.23 1.47 -13.02
CA ALA A 86 1.10 1.54 -13.59
C ALA A 86 1.37 0.38 -14.56
N ARG A 87 1.08 -0.86 -14.14
CA ARG A 87 1.24 -2.07 -14.97
C ARG A 87 0.41 -1.99 -16.25
N ASP A 88 -0.82 -1.51 -16.15
CA ASP A 88 -1.76 -1.46 -17.27
C ASP A 88 -1.57 -0.21 -18.16
N GLY A 89 -0.57 0.64 -17.87
CA GLY A 89 -0.26 1.85 -18.64
C GLY A 89 -1.26 3.01 -18.45
N ALA A 90 -2.28 2.84 -17.61
CA ALA A 90 -3.29 3.86 -17.35
C ALA A 90 -2.72 5.05 -16.56
N LEU A 91 -1.78 4.81 -15.64
CA LEU A 91 -1.14 5.87 -14.85
C LEU A 91 -0.29 6.82 -15.73
N PRO A 92 0.69 6.35 -16.53
CA PRO A 92 1.47 7.25 -17.39
C PRO A 92 0.60 7.95 -18.44
N ALA A 93 -0.42 7.26 -18.99
CA ALA A 93 -1.36 7.87 -19.93
C ALA A 93 -2.15 9.03 -19.30
N ALA A 94 -2.61 8.88 -18.05
CA ALA A 94 -3.33 9.94 -17.33
C ALA A 94 -2.41 11.10 -16.92
N ALA A 95 -1.15 10.83 -16.63
CA ALA A 95 -0.17 11.86 -16.28
C ALA A 95 0.31 12.70 -17.48
N GLY A 96 0.06 12.23 -18.72
CA GLY A 96 0.58 12.88 -19.92
C GLY A 96 2.11 12.85 -20.01
N THR A 97 2.73 11.94 -19.26
CA THR A 97 4.18 11.77 -19.16
C THR A 97 4.56 10.40 -19.70
N GLU A 98 4.84 10.32 -21.00
CA GLU A 98 5.44 9.12 -21.59
C GLU A 98 6.91 8.96 -21.17
N ASP A 99 7.56 10.07 -20.77
CA ASP A 99 8.99 10.13 -20.42
C ASP A 99 9.31 9.99 -18.91
N VAL A 100 8.34 10.19 -18.01
CA VAL A 100 8.58 9.99 -16.56
C VAL A 100 8.46 8.51 -16.26
N GLY A 101 9.49 7.94 -15.63
CA GLY A 101 9.45 6.55 -15.20
C GLY A 101 8.25 6.30 -14.29
N VAL A 102 7.42 5.32 -14.66
CA VAL A 102 6.14 5.05 -14.00
C VAL A 102 6.32 4.69 -12.51
N THR A 103 7.46 4.09 -12.17
CA THR A 103 7.86 3.76 -10.80
C THR A 103 8.13 5.02 -9.99
N GLU A 104 8.89 5.97 -10.55
CA GLU A 104 9.20 7.26 -9.93
C GLU A 104 7.92 8.05 -9.65
N LEU A 105 6.99 8.10 -10.61
CA LEU A 105 5.70 8.75 -10.42
C LEU A 105 4.88 8.07 -9.31
N ALA A 106 4.82 6.73 -9.28
CA ALA A 106 4.12 6.00 -8.24
C ALA A 106 4.74 6.22 -6.84
N HIS A 107 6.07 6.35 -6.77
CA HIS A 107 6.78 6.71 -5.54
C HIS A 107 6.47 8.14 -5.09
N GLU A 108 6.49 9.11 -5.99
CA GLU A 108 6.14 10.50 -5.66
C GLU A 108 4.70 10.60 -5.11
N LEU A 109 3.75 9.92 -5.76
CA LEU A 109 2.35 9.88 -5.30
C LEU A 109 2.23 9.24 -3.92
N THR A 110 3.02 8.20 -3.63
CA THR A 110 3.08 7.56 -2.31
C THR A 110 3.62 8.50 -1.26
N ASP A 111 4.72 9.19 -1.54
CA ASP A 111 5.33 10.13 -0.62
C ASP A 111 4.36 11.27 -0.28
N ARG A 112 3.74 11.87 -1.30
CA ARG A 112 2.71 12.92 -1.13
C ARG A 112 1.49 12.45 -0.36
N PHE A 113 1.00 11.22 -0.62
CA PHE A 113 -0.10 10.63 0.11
C PHE A 113 0.24 10.51 1.60
N THR A 114 1.42 10.00 1.93
CA THR A 114 1.84 9.84 3.34
C THR A 114 2.08 11.17 4.05
N GLU A 115 2.64 12.17 3.37
CA GLU A 115 2.75 13.54 3.89
C GLU A 115 1.37 14.14 4.17
N TYR A 116 0.44 14.03 3.21
CA TYR A 116 -0.91 14.55 3.35
C TYR A 116 -1.64 13.90 4.54
N VAL A 117 -1.57 12.57 4.63
CA VAL A 117 -2.10 11.79 5.74
C VAL A 117 -1.48 12.26 7.06
N GLY A 118 -0.16 12.37 7.14
CA GLY A 118 0.54 12.84 8.34
C GLY A 118 0.10 14.23 8.81
N GLN A 119 -0.01 15.20 7.89
CA GLN A 119 -0.42 16.58 8.19
C GLN A 119 -1.89 16.66 8.66
N HIS A 120 -2.79 15.89 8.04
CA HIS A 120 -4.21 15.98 8.33
C HIS A 120 -4.63 15.12 9.52
N LEU A 121 -3.95 14.00 9.80
CA LEU A 121 -4.16 13.24 11.04
C LEU A 121 -3.79 14.04 12.29
N ALA A 122 -2.71 14.84 12.24
CA ALA A 122 -2.34 15.73 13.32
C ALA A 122 -3.45 16.75 13.66
N THR A 123 -4.28 17.09 12.67
CA THR A 123 -5.41 18.03 12.84
C THR A 123 -6.64 17.36 13.45
N PHE A 124 -6.87 16.07 13.18
CA PHE A 124 -7.98 15.31 13.78
C PHE A 124 -7.73 14.91 15.24
N SER A 125 -6.47 14.65 15.61
CA SER A 125 -6.11 14.29 17.00
C SER A 125 -6.19 15.45 18.01
N GLN A 126 -6.42 16.69 17.58
CA GLN A 126 -6.53 17.88 18.44
C GLN A 126 -7.98 18.36 18.67
N ARG A 127 -8.99 17.61 18.22
CA ARG A 127 -10.40 17.85 18.52
C ARG A 127 -10.97 16.73 19.36
#